data_AF-A0A7X9F988-F1
#
_entry.id   AF-A0A7X9F988-F1
#
_cell.length_a   1.000
_cell.length_b   1.000
_cell.length_c   1.000
_cell.angle_alpha   90.00
_cell.angle_beta   90.00
_cell.angle_gamma   90.00
#
_symmetry.space_group_name_H-M   'P 1'
#
loop_
_entity.id
_entity.type
_entity.pdbx_description
1 polymer ?
#
loop_
_entity_poly.entity_id
_entity_poly.type
_entity_poly.pdbx_seq_one_letter_code
_entity_poly.pdbx_strand_id
1 'polypeptide(L)'
;MKKNIKKRLEKAMEAVLFSSSGITSLAVILIILFLFKEGVGLFHNSPLEKGYVIAIHPENPVKKLTTKQIVGIFNQDITHWSEAGGTNDSIIRFSMDDIDNYFTEDELGSNFEYLPGKLNHLIVSTPGIIAFIPKEYLPKDFKGRILPVHRITVSGFLGGKHWYPTTQPVAEFGILPIILGTLWVSLGAILIALPLGLATAVYMAEVSKARFRNFLKPVIELLAGIPSVVYGFFGLIVVVPMIQKLFGLPVGETAL
;
A
#
# COMPACT_ATOMS: atom_id res chain seq x y z
N MET A 1 -43.45 36.41 -27.91
CA MET A 1 -42.06 36.64 -27.47
C MET A 1 -41.63 35.81 -26.25
N LYS A 2 -42.35 35.86 -25.11
CA LYS A 2 -42.00 35.11 -23.87
C LYS A 2 -41.83 33.58 -24.04
N LYS A 3 -42.62 32.94 -24.92
CA LYS A 3 -42.60 31.47 -25.15
C LYS A 3 -41.30 30.96 -25.80
N ASN A 4 -40.67 31.78 -26.67
CA ASN A 4 -39.41 31.42 -27.34
C ASN A 4 -38.19 31.58 -26.41
N ILE A 5 -38.25 32.52 -25.48
CA ILE A 5 -37.20 32.73 -24.46
C ILE A 5 -37.19 31.56 -23.47
N LYS A 6 -38.37 31.15 -22.98
CA LYS A 6 -38.51 29.99 -22.08
C LYS A 6 -37.97 28.70 -22.71
N LYS A 7 -38.33 28.44 -23.98
CA LYS A 7 -37.86 27.26 -24.72
C LYS A 7 -36.34 27.26 -24.99
N ARG A 8 -35.73 28.44 -25.14
CA ARG A 8 -34.26 28.59 -25.24
C ARG A 8 -33.57 28.36 -23.89
N LEU A 9 -34.16 28.83 -22.81
CA LEU A 9 -33.69 28.60 -21.43
C LEU A 9 -33.76 27.11 -21.05
N GLU A 10 -34.87 26.44 -21.36
CA GLU A 10 -35.03 24.99 -21.12
C GLU A 10 -33.97 24.18 -21.87
N LYS A 11 -33.76 24.45 -23.17
CA LYS A 11 -32.69 23.81 -23.95
C LYS A 11 -31.29 24.09 -23.40
N ALA A 12 -31.04 25.30 -22.90
CA ALA A 12 -29.76 25.65 -22.29
C ALA A 12 -29.56 24.88 -20.97
N MET A 13 -30.59 24.76 -20.13
CA MET A 13 -30.54 23.98 -18.89
C MET A 13 -30.34 22.48 -19.16
N GLU A 14 -31.07 21.92 -20.12
CA GLU A 14 -30.88 20.52 -20.55
C GLU A 14 -29.46 20.29 -21.08
N ALA A 15 -28.94 21.22 -21.88
CA ALA A 15 -27.57 21.15 -22.37
C ALA A 15 -26.54 21.20 -21.23
N VAL A 16 -26.72 22.08 -20.24
CA VAL A 16 -25.85 22.16 -19.05
C VAL A 16 -25.90 20.88 -18.22
N LEU A 17 -27.10 20.33 -17.98
CA LEU A 17 -27.27 19.07 -17.25
C LEU A 17 -26.63 17.89 -17.99
N PHE A 18 -26.81 17.80 -19.31
CA PHE A 18 -26.20 16.76 -20.13
C PHE A 18 -24.68 16.91 -20.26
N SER A 19 -24.18 18.16 -20.32
CA SER A 19 -22.74 18.43 -20.26
C SER A 19 -22.15 18.09 -18.90
N SER A 20 -22.87 18.30 -17.80
CA SER A 20 -22.41 17.94 -16.45
C SER A 20 -22.24 16.42 -16.28
N SER A 21 -23.19 15.62 -16.77
CA SER A 21 -23.05 14.16 -16.78
C SER A 21 -21.94 13.68 -17.72
N GLY A 22 -21.77 14.33 -18.88
CA GLY A 22 -20.68 14.08 -19.81
C GLY A 22 -19.29 14.36 -19.22
N ILE A 23 -19.12 15.49 -18.54
CA ILE A 23 -17.87 15.89 -17.87
C ILE A 23 -17.55 14.90 -16.74
N THR A 24 -18.54 14.55 -15.92
CA THR A 24 -18.34 13.61 -14.81
C THR A 24 -17.91 12.23 -15.33
N SER A 25 -18.57 11.73 -16.37
CA SER A 25 -18.22 10.44 -16.98
C SER A 25 -16.82 10.48 -17.60
N LEU A 26 -16.47 11.56 -18.30
CA LEU A 26 -15.13 11.76 -18.84
C LEU A 26 -14.07 11.80 -17.74
N ALA A 27 -14.33 12.51 -16.64
CA ALA A 27 -13.44 12.58 -15.49
C ALA A 27 -13.23 11.18 -14.89
N VAL A 28 -14.29 10.40 -14.71
CA VAL A 28 -14.20 9.01 -14.23
C VAL A 28 -13.35 8.16 -15.17
N ILE A 29 -13.53 8.26 -16.49
CA ILE A 29 -12.71 7.54 -17.48
C ILE A 29 -11.25 7.95 -17.38
N LEU A 30 -10.95 9.24 -17.28
CA LEU A 30 -9.58 9.75 -17.14
C LEU A 30 -8.93 9.26 -15.83
N ILE A 31 -9.67 9.27 -14.73
CA ILE A 31 -9.20 8.73 -13.44
C ILE A 31 -8.89 7.24 -13.58
N ILE A 32 -9.78 6.46 -14.19
CA ILE A 32 -9.57 5.03 -14.43
C ILE A 32 -8.30 4.82 -15.26
N LEU A 33 -8.16 5.51 -16.38
CA LEU A 33 -6.98 5.41 -17.25
C LEU A 33 -5.69 5.79 -16.51
N PHE A 34 -5.74 6.84 -15.70
CA PHE A 34 -4.62 7.26 -14.86
C PHE A 34 -4.23 6.18 -13.85
N LEU A 35 -5.20 5.63 -13.10
CA LEU A 35 -4.96 4.58 -12.11
C LEU A 35 -4.38 3.31 -12.74
N PHE A 36 -4.89 2.89 -13.90
CA PHE A 36 -4.34 1.74 -14.62
C PHE A 36 -2.92 2.02 -15.14
N LYS A 37 -2.66 3.22 -15.64
CA LYS A 37 -1.31 3.62 -16.09
C LYS A 37 -0.31 3.58 -14.93
N GLU A 38 -0.66 4.11 -13.77
CA GLU A 38 0.19 4.04 -12.57
C GLU A 38 0.40 2.59 -12.11
N GLY A 39 -0.66 1.78 -12.11
CA GLY A 39 -0.58 0.35 -11.78
C GLY A 39 0.36 -0.44 -12.70
N VAL A 40 0.32 -0.19 -14.02
CA VAL A 40 1.27 -0.79 -14.98
C VAL A 40 2.70 -0.28 -14.77
N GLY A 41 2.85 0.93 -14.24
CA GLY A 41 4.14 1.52 -13.87
C GLY A 41 4.91 0.69 -12.84
N LEU A 42 4.22 -0.06 -11.98
CA LEU A 42 4.84 -0.94 -10.97
C LEU A 42 5.79 -1.98 -11.59
N PHE A 43 5.48 -2.48 -12.79
CA PHE A 43 6.28 -3.50 -13.47
C PHE A 43 7.48 -2.91 -14.25
N HIS A 44 7.46 -1.60 -14.48
CA HIS A 44 8.48 -0.90 -15.27
C HIS A 44 9.47 -0.13 -14.39
N ASN A 45 9.04 0.33 -13.23
CA ASN A 45 9.85 1.08 -12.29
C ASN A 45 10.64 0.15 -11.35
N SER A 46 11.70 0.69 -10.74
CA SER A 46 12.40 -0.01 -9.65
C SER A 46 11.50 -0.06 -8.42
N PRO A 47 11.41 -1.19 -7.70
CA PRO A 47 10.68 -1.26 -6.42
C PRO A 47 11.45 -0.60 -5.26
N LEU A 48 12.70 -0.19 -5.50
CA LEU A 48 13.49 0.59 -4.56
C LEU A 48 12.91 1.99 -4.38
N GLU A 49 12.97 2.51 -3.16
CA GLU A 49 12.53 3.87 -2.85
C GLU A 49 13.17 4.90 -3.79
N LYS A 50 12.33 5.84 -4.27
CA LYS A 50 12.78 6.88 -5.19
C LYS A 50 13.82 7.76 -4.51
N GLY A 51 14.95 7.95 -5.19
CA GLY A 51 16.04 8.76 -4.65
C GLY A 51 17.04 7.97 -3.79
N TYR A 52 16.85 6.67 -3.59
CA TYR A 52 17.79 5.82 -2.85
C TYR A 52 18.53 4.83 -3.74
N VAL A 53 19.64 4.30 -3.24
CA VAL A 53 20.42 3.20 -3.85
C VAL A 53 20.77 2.15 -2.82
N ILE A 54 20.98 0.93 -3.31
CA ILE A 54 21.65 -0.13 -2.56
C ILE A 54 23.09 -0.17 -3.06
N ALA A 55 24.02 0.06 -2.15
CA ALA A 55 25.45 0.00 -2.40
C ALA A 55 26.08 -1.16 -1.63
N ILE A 56 27.06 -1.82 -2.22
CA ILE A 56 27.81 -2.91 -1.61
C ILE A 56 29.31 -2.68 -1.76
N HIS A 57 30.07 -3.43 -0.97
CA HIS A 57 31.53 -3.51 -1.11
C HIS A 57 31.94 -3.83 -2.57
N PRO A 58 32.97 -3.18 -3.13
CA PRO A 58 33.35 -3.32 -4.54
C PRO A 58 33.71 -4.76 -4.95
N GLU A 59 34.32 -5.52 -4.05
CA GLU A 59 34.76 -6.90 -4.30
C GLU A 59 33.64 -7.94 -4.11
N ASN A 60 32.44 -7.50 -3.68
CA ASN A 60 31.36 -8.44 -3.46
C ASN A 60 30.86 -9.05 -4.79
N PRO A 61 30.85 -10.39 -4.92
CA PRO A 61 30.55 -11.08 -6.17
C PRO A 61 29.07 -11.00 -6.59
N VAL A 62 28.15 -10.71 -5.66
CA VAL A 62 26.70 -10.71 -5.91
C VAL A 62 26.34 -9.65 -6.92
N LYS A 63 25.93 -10.02 -8.14
CA LYS A 63 25.65 -9.04 -9.22
C LYS A 63 24.29 -8.36 -9.14
N LYS A 64 23.30 -9.04 -8.60
CA LYS A 64 21.89 -8.62 -8.58
C LYS A 64 21.22 -9.24 -7.36
N LEU A 65 20.26 -8.52 -6.77
CA LEU A 65 19.41 -9.04 -5.71
C LEU A 65 17.94 -8.95 -6.14
N THR A 66 17.17 -9.97 -5.76
CA THR A 66 15.71 -9.96 -5.86
C THR A 66 15.11 -9.17 -4.70
N THR A 67 13.88 -8.65 -4.87
CA THR A 67 13.15 -7.96 -3.80
C THR A 67 13.09 -8.79 -2.51
N LYS A 68 12.81 -10.09 -2.63
CA LYS A 68 12.76 -11.03 -1.50
C LYS A 68 14.09 -11.14 -0.75
N GLN A 69 15.20 -11.20 -1.47
CA GLN A 69 16.53 -11.26 -0.85
C GLN A 69 16.86 -9.94 -0.14
N ILE A 70 16.52 -8.80 -0.74
CA ILE A 70 16.74 -7.51 -0.10
C ILE A 70 15.92 -7.41 1.18
N VAL A 71 14.63 -7.74 1.14
CA VAL A 71 13.78 -7.74 2.34
C VAL A 71 14.32 -8.70 3.38
N GLY A 72 14.67 -9.94 2.99
CA GLY A 72 15.23 -10.92 3.92
C GLY A 72 16.53 -10.45 4.56
N ILE A 73 17.40 -9.76 3.81
CA ILE A 73 18.61 -9.16 4.37
C ILE A 73 18.24 -8.08 5.38
N PHE A 74 17.40 -7.11 5.01
CA PHE A 74 17.08 -5.97 5.89
C PHE A 74 16.26 -6.37 7.13
N ASN A 75 15.45 -7.42 7.03
CA ASN A 75 14.73 -8.04 8.15
C ASN A 75 15.59 -9.00 8.99
N GLN A 76 16.87 -9.20 8.64
CA GLN A 76 17.78 -10.16 9.30
C GLN A 76 17.41 -11.64 9.13
N ASP A 77 16.52 -11.98 8.20
CA ASP A 77 16.24 -13.37 7.82
C ASP A 77 17.41 -13.99 7.03
N ILE A 78 18.13 -13.16 6.26
CA ILE A 78 19.35 -13.54 5.51
C ILE A 78 20.54 -12.83 6.15
N THR A 79 21.46 -13.63 6.69
CA THR A 79 22.60 -13.10 7.47
C THR A 79 23.94 -13.32 6.80
N HIS A 80 24.03 -14.22 5.82
CA HIS A 80 25.26 -14.51 5.08
C HIS A 80 25.07 -14.30 3.58
N TRP A 81 26.11 -13.79 2.91
CA TRP A 81 26.05 -13.52 1.47
C TRP A 81 25.87 -14.78 0.63
N SER A 82 26.23 -15.96 1.16
CA SER A 82 26.09 -17.27 0.50
C SER A 82 24.63 -17.58 0.16
N GLU A 83 23.70 -17.18 1.02
CA GLU A 83 22.25 -17.31 0.82
C GLU A 83 21.72 -16.37 -0.28
N ALA A 84 22.44 -15.30 -0.57
CA ALA A 84 22.14 -14.33 -1.62
C ALA A 84 22.96 -14.56 -2.92
N GLY A 85 23.71 -15.66 -3.00
CA GLY A 85 24.54 -16.02 -4.17
C GLY A 85 25.94 -15.41 -4.16
N GLY A 86 26.45 -15.05 -2.98
CA GLY A 86 27.79 -14.50 -2.76
C GLY A 86 28.72 -15.43 -1.99
N THR A 87 29.71 -14.83 -1.32
CA THR A 87 30.66 -15.51 -0.43
C THR A 87 30.02 -15.85 0.91
N ASN A 88 30.65 -16.69 1.73
CA ASN A 88 30.12 -17.04 3.05
C ASN A 88 30.38 -15.98 4.14
N ASP A 89 30.57 -14.72 3.74
CA ASP A 89 30.81 -13.62 4.66
C ASP A 89 29.48 -13.16 5.27
N SER A 90 29.52 -12.75 6.53
CA SER A 90 28.35 -12.18 7.21
C SER A 90 27.96 -10.83 6.59
N ILE A 91 26.66 -10.55 6.58
CA ILE A 91 26.11 -9.33 6.02
C ILE A 91 26.07 -8.24 7.09
N ILE A 92 26.68 -7.10 6.79
CA ILE A 92 26.62 -5.90 7.64
C ILE A 92 25.67 -4.92 6.96
N ARG A 93 24.63 -4.48 7.66
CA ARG A 93 23.61 -3.58 7.11
C ARG A 93 23.90 -2.16 7.56
N PHE A 94 23.72 -1.23 6.65
CA PHE A 94 23.78 0.20 6.93
C PHE A 94 22.55 0.89 6.35
N SER A 95 21.82 1.62 7.19
CA SER A 95 20.79 2.58 6.80
C SER A 95 21.16 3.96 7.33
N MET A 96 20.56 5.00 6.78
CA MET A 96 20.70 6.36 7.31
C MET A 96 20.18 6.47 8.76
N ASP A 97 19.23 5.61 9.15
CA ASP A 97 18.70 5.56 10.51
C ASP A 97 19.74 5.09 11.54
N ASP A 98 20.75 4.35 11.10
CA ASP A 98 21.81 3.81 11.95
C ASP A 98 23.07 4.69 11.96
N ILE A 99 23.04 5.87 11.34
CA ILE A 99 24.23 6.69 11.07
C ILE A 99 25.06 7.01 12.34
N ASP A 100 24.37 7.29 13.45
CA ASP A 100 24.99 7.66 14.73
C ASP A 100 25.76 6.50 15.37
N ASN A 101 25.49 5.26 14.96
CA ASN A 101 26.26 4.09 15.41
C ASN A 101 27.63 4.00 14.72
N TYR A 102 27.82 4.70 13.60
CA TYR A 102 29.03 4.62 12.78
C TYR A 102 29.86 5.90 12.77
N PHE A 103 29.22 7.07 12.93
CA PHE A 103 29.89 8.36 12.83
C PHE A 103 29.41 9.31 13.93
N THR A 104 30.34 10.12 14.43
CA THR A 104 30.02 11.20 15.37
C THR A 104 29.58 12.47 14.62
N GLU A 105 28.85 13.37 15.29
CA GLU A 105 28.40 14.64 14.67
C GLU A 105 29.57 15.45 14.08
N ASP A 106 30.71 15.49 14.78
CA ASP A 106 31.93 16.19 14.34
C ASP A 106 32.49 15.61 13.03
N GLU A 107 32.38 14.29 12.85
CA GLU A 107 32.87 13.60 11.64
C GLU A 107 31.97 13.79 10.43
N LEU A 108 30.69 14.09 10.64
CA LEU A 108 29.71 14.31 9.60
C LEU A 108 29.74 15.75 9.09
N GLY A 109 30.18 16.69 9.92
CA GLY A 109 30.17 18.11 9.63
C GLY A 109 28.77 18.71 9.68
N SER A 110 28.68 20.04 9.59
CA SER A 110 27.38 20.73 9.58
C SER A 110 26.55 20.29 8.37
N ASN A 111 25.31 19.87 8.60
CA ASN A 111 24.39 19.39 7.55
C ASN A 111 24.97 18.24 6.69
N PHE A 112 25.73 17.32 7.28
CA PHE A 112 26.28 16.13 6.59
C PHE A 112 27.27 16.43 5.45
N GLU A 113 27.98 17.56 5.51
CA GLU A 113 28.96 17.97 4.49
C GLU A 113 29.98 16.86 4.15
N TYR A 114 30.49 16.14 5.15
CA TYR A 114 31.52 15.11 4.98
C TYR A 114 30.97 13.70 4.80
N LEU A 115 29.64 13.54 4.89
CA LEU A 115 28.97 12.24 4.80
C LEU A 115 29.30 11.48 3.51
N PRO A 116 29.29 12.08 2.30
CA PRO A 116 29.57 11.33 1.07
C PRO A 116 30.94 10.63 1.08
N GLY A 117 31.97 11.32 1.59
CA GLY A 117 33.33 10.77 1.71
C GLY A 117 33.40 9.66 2.76
N LYS A 118 32.78 9.88 3.93
CA LYS A 118 32.69 8.90 5.01
C LYS A 118 31.95 7.63 4.60
N LEU A 119 30.82 7.76 3.87
CA LEU A 119 30.06 6.64 3.33
C LEU A 119 30.89 5.82 2.33
N ASN A 120 31.60 6.49 1.42
CA ASN A 120 32.46 5.79 0.46
C ASN A 120 33.59 5.02 1.17
N HIS A 121 34.20 5.64 2.19
CA HIS A 121 35.21 4.97 3.00
C HIS A 121 34.63 3.76 3.75
N LEU A 122 33.47 3.90 4.40
CA LEU A 122 32.80 2.82 5.12
C LEU A 122 32.49 1.63 4.18
N ILE A 123 31.89 1.91 3.02
CA ILE A 123 31.50 0.87 2.06
C ILE A 123 32.71 0.11 1.49
N VAL A 124 33.84 0.80 1.27
CA VAL A 124 35.06 0.19 0.73
C VAL A 124 35.89 -0.50 1.81
N SER A 125 35.82 -0.05 3.06
CA SER A 125 36.62 -0.61 4.17
C SER A 125 35.94 -1.77 4.90
N THR A 126 34.64 -1.97 4.68
CA THR A 126 33.85 -3.01 5.36
C THR A 126 33.42 -4.10 4.38
N PRO A 127 34.16 -5.23 4.33
CA PRO A 127 33.70 -6.42 3.62
C PRO A 127 32.34 -6.88 4.14
N GLY A 128 31.48 -7.35 3.24
CA GLY A 128 30.15 -7.84 3.60
C GLY A 128 29.08 -6.75 3.81
N ILE A 129 29.41 -5.47 3.66
CA ILE A 129 28.43 -4.39 3.82
C ILE A 129 27.40 -4.31 2.69
N ILE A 130 26.16 -4.03 3.06
CA ILE A 130 25.07 -3.57 2.20
C ILE A 130 24.47 -2.30 2.80
N ALA A 131 24.55 -1.21 2.04
CA ALA A 131 24.14 0.12 2.46
C ALA A 131 22.91 0.56 1.65
N PHE A 132 21.84 0.96 2.34
CA PHE A 132 20.69 1.65 1.77
C PHE A 132 20.82 3.15 2.06
N ILE A 133 21.12 3.94 1.03
CA ILE A 133 21.47 5.36 1.19
C ILE A 133 20.82 6.26 0.13
N PRO A 134 20.54 7.54 0.45
CA PRO A 134 20.09 8.51 -0.53
C PRO A 134 21.15 8.75 -1.62
N LYS A 135 20.71 8.84 -2.87
CA LYS A 135 21.53 9.12 -4.06
C LYS A 135 22.27 10.45 -3.96
N GLU A 136 21.71 11.41 -3.26
CA GLU A 136 22.30 12.74 -3.08
C GLU A 136 23.62 12.70 -2.32
N TYR A 137 23.78 11.74 -1.40
CA TYR A 137 25.00 11.57 -0.62
C TYR A 137 26.02 10.64 -1.29
N LEU A 138 25.81 10.22 -2.54
CA LEU A 138 26.83 9.47 -3.27
C LEU A 138 27.87 10.43 -3.85
N PRO A 139 29.16 10.27 -3.50
CA PRO A 139 30.21 11.08 -4.11
C PRO A 139 30.37 10.74 -5.61
N LYS A 140 30.85 11.68 -6.40
CA LYS A 140 31.04 11.49 -7.85
C LYS A 140 32.06 10.39 -8.19
N ASP A 141 33.03 10.18 -7.31
CA ASP A 141 34.08 9.17 -7.39
C ASP A 141 33.75 7.93 -6.53
N PHE A 142 32.46 7.62 -6.36
CA PHE A 142 32.02 6.46 -5.57
C PHE A 142 32.72 5.17 -6.02
N LYS A 143 33.47 4.56 -5.10
CA LYS A 143 34.30 3.37 -5.34
C LYS A 143 33.58 2.07 -5.02
N GLY A 144 32.49 2.12 -4.24
CA GLY A 144 31.62 0.97 -4.01
C GLY A 144 30.82 0.59 -5.26
N ARG A 145 30.10 -0.53 -5.19
CA ARG A 145 29.26 -0.98 -6.32
C ARG A 145 27.79 -0.77 -6.03
N ILE A 146 27.08 -0.09 -6.93
CA ILE A 146 25.63 0.06 -6.85
C ILE A 146 24.96 -1.19 -7.41
N LEU A 147 24.05 -1.78 -6.64
CA LEU A 147 23.29 -2.95 -7.06
C LEU A 147 21.99 -2.53 -7.76
N PRO A 148 21.75 -3.01 -8.99
CA PRO A 148 20.43 -2.90 -9.60
C PRO A 148 19.46 -3.86 -8.91
N VAL A 149 18.30 -3.34 -8.50
CA VAL A 149 17.21 -4.13 -7.91
C VAL A 149 16.34 -4.71 -9.03
N HIS A 150 15.96 -5.99 -8.90
CA HIS A 150 15.07 -6.61 -9.88
C HIS A 150 13.70 -5.93 -9.88
N ARG A 151 13.11 -5.79 -11.08
CA ARG A 151 11.76 -5.26 -11.21
C ARG A 151 10.73 -6.25 -10.70
N ILE A 152 9.57 -5.74 -10.31
CA ILE A 152 8.44 -6.58 -9.97
C ILE A 152 7.98 -7.28 -11.25
N THR A 153 7.95 -8.60 -11.23
CA THR A 153 7.42 -9.42 -12.33
C THR A 153 5.92 -9.61 -12.17
N VAL A 154 5.19 -9.75 -13.28
CA VAL A 154 3.73 -10.02 -13.26
C VAL A 154 3.41 -11.30 -12.49
N SER A 155 4.18 -12.38 -12.68
CA SER A 155 4.01 -13.63 -11.92
C SER A 155 4.26 -13.45 -10.43
N GLY A 156 5.32 -12.71 -10.07
CA GLY A 156 5.62 -12.36 -8.68
C GLY A 156 4.53 -11.51 -8.02
N PHE A 157 3.86 -10.64 -8.79
CA PHE A 157 2.74 -9.84 -8.31
C PHE A 157 1.46 -10.68 -8.13
N LEU A 158 1.09 -11.47 -9.14
CA LEU A 158 -0.10 -12.31 -9.11
C LEU A 158 0.00 -13.45 -8.10
N GLY A 159 1.20 -14.00 -7.89
CA GLY A 159 1.49 -15.07 -6.93
C GLY A 159 2.08 -14.58 -5.60
N GLY A 160 2.26 -13.28 -5.42
CA GLY A 160 2.88 -12.69 -4.24
C GLY A 160 1.98 -12.81 -3.02
N LYS A 161 2.57 -13.20 -1.88
CA LYS A 161 1.85 -13.44 -0.62
C LYS A 161 1.87 -12.25 0.35
N HIS A 162 2.65 -11.23 0.05
CA HIS A 162 2.85 -10.06 0.91
C HIS A 162 2.44 -8.79 0.16
N TRP A 163 1.78 -7.87 0.86
CA TRP A 163 1.42 -6.56 0.35
C TRP A 163 1.99 -5.50 1.29
N TYR A 164 3.21 -5.06 1.01
CA TYR A 164 3.95 -4.08 1.81
C TYR A 164 4.47 -2.95 0.92
N PRO A 165 3.59 -2.04 0.50
CA PRO A 165 3.93 -0.97 -0.44
C PRO A 165 4.83 0.13 0.16
N THR A 166 4.92 0.20 1.49
CA THR A 166 5.63 1.23 2.25
C THR A 166 6.89 0.72 2.94
N THR A 167 7.21 -0.57 2.81
CA THR A 167 8.40 -1.13 3.46
C THR A 167 9.67 -0.63 2.77
N GLN A 168 10.64 -0.23 3.59
CA GLN A 168 11.98 0.11 3.16
C GLN A 168 12.91 -1.08 3.38
N PRO A 169 13.91 -1.28 2.50
CA PRO A 169 14.31 -0.39 1.40
C PRO A 169 13.51 -0.58 0.09
N VAL A 170 12.77 -1.69 -0.04
CA VAL A 170 12.04 -2.05 -1.26
C VAL A 170 10.60 -2.39 -0.96
N ALA A 171 9.70 -1.88 -1.80
CA ALA A 171 8.28 -2.19 -1.70
C ALA A 171 7.96 -3.59 -2.24
N GLU A 172 7.08 -4.32 -1.55
CA GLU A 172 6.57 -5.63 -1.97
C GLU A 172 5.11 -5.55 -2.38
N PHE A 173 4.82 -6.05 -3.58
CA PHE A 173 3.47 -6.06 -4.13
C PHE A 173 3.05 -7.47 -4.50
N GLY A 174 2.15 -8.05 -3.71
CA GLY A 174 1.49 -9.33 -3.95
C GLY A 174 -0.02 -9.18 -3.83
N ILE A 175 -0.77 -9.52 -4.88
CA ILE A 175 -2.21 -9.27 -4.94
C ILE A 175 -3.05 -10.35 -4.22
N LEU A 176 -2.49 -11.54 -4.01
CA LEU A 176 -3.22 -12.65 -3.39
C LEU A 176 -3.84 -12.31 -2.03
N PRO A 177 -3.11 -11.75 -1.05
CA PRO A 177 -3.72 -11.42 0.25
C PRO A 177 -4.89 -10.43 0.13
N ILE A 178 -4.84 -9.49 -0.82
CA ILE A 178 -5.94 -8.55 -1.06
C ILE A 178 -7.17 -9.27 -1.60
N ILE A 179 -6.99 -10.13 -2.61
CA ILE A 179 -8.10 -10.88 -3.22
C ILE A 179 -8.70 -11.83 -2.19
N LEU A 180 -7.85 -12.63 -1.53
CA LEU A 180 -8.29 -13.62 -0.56
C LEU A 180 -8.93 -12.96 0.66
N GLY A 181 -8.37 -11.86 1.18
CA GLY A 181 -8.96 -11.10 2.27
C GLY A 181 -10.33 -10.53 1.90
N THR A 182 -10.46 -9.96 0.70
CA THR A 182 -11.75 -9.44 0.21
C THR A 182 -12.78 -10.56 0.09
N LEU A 183 -12.41 -11.69 -0.49
CA LEU A 183 -13.31 -12.84 -0.63
C LEU A 183 -13.71 -13.39 0.74
N TRP A 184 -12.77 -13.54 1.65
CA TRP A 184 -13.01 -14.08 2.98
C TRP A 184 -13.98 -13.22 3.80
N VAL A 185 -13.73 -11.91 3.87
CA VAL A 185 -14.61 -10.96 4.56
C VAL A 185 -15.97 -10.90 3.87
N SER A 186 -16.02 -10.89 2.54
CA SER A 186 -17.28 -10.83 1.79
C SER A 186 -18.14 -12.08 2.00
N LEU A 187 -17.52 -13.27 1.97
CA LEU A 187 -18.23 -14.52 2.23
C LEU A 187 -18.74 -14.59 3.66
N GLY A 188 -17.91 -14.23 4.65
CA GLY A 188 -18.33 -14.15 6.05
C GLY A 188 -19.50 -13.18 6.25
N ALA A 189 -19.43 -12.00 5.64
CA ALA A 189 -20.51 -11.01 5.68
C ALA A 189 -21.80 -11.54 5.04
N ILE A 190 -21.72 -12.17 3.86
CA ILE A 190 -22.89 -12.76 3.18
C ILE A 190 -23.52 -13.87 4.03
N LEU A 191 -22.71 -14.76 4.61
CA LEU A 191 -23.21 -15.87 5.43
C LEU A 191 -24.04 -15.40 6.63
N ILE A 192 -23.76 -14.22 7.18
CA ILE A 192 -24.49 -13.65 8.32
C ILE A 192 -25.62 -12.74 7.83
N ALA A 193 -25.32 -11.80 6.93
CA ALA A 193 -26.25 -10.77 6.50
C ALA A 193 -27.38 -11.32 5.61
N LEU A 194 -27.09 -12.29 4.74
CA LEU A 194 -28.08 -12.82 3.80
C LEU A 194 -29.20 -13.58 4.52
N PRO A 195 -28.93 -14.55 5.43
CA PRO A 195 -30.01 -15.25 6.12
C PRO A 195 -30.83 -14.31 7.01
N LEU A 196 -30.19 -13.40 7.75
CA LEU A 196 -30.89 -12.45 8.63
C LEU A 196 -31.72 -11.45 7.84
N GLY A 197 -31.17 -10.91 6.75
CA GLY A 197 -31.87 -9.98 5.86
C GLY A 197 -33.06 -10.64 5.18
N LEU A 198 -32.88 -11.85 4.66
CA LEU A 198 -33.95 -12.61 4.02
C LEU A 198 -35.05 -12.99 5.01
N ALA A 199 -34.69 -13.50 6.20
CA ALA A 199 -35.65 -13.83 7.24
C ALA A 199 -36.47 -12.61 7.69
N THR A 200 -35.81 -11.46 7.85
CA THR A 200 -36.47 -10.19 8.20
C THR A 200 -37.43 -9.75 7.09
N ALA A 201 -37.02 -9.86 5.84
CA ALA A 201 -37.86 -9.51 4.69
C ALA A 201 -39.11 -10.40 4.61
N VAL A 202 -38.95 -11.72 4.74
CA VAL A 202 -40.07 -12.68 4.72
C VAL A 202 -41.01 -12.44 5.90
N TYR A 203 -40.49 -12.27 7.10
CA TYR A 203 -41.30 -11.97 8.28
C TYR A 203 -42.10 -10.68 8.10
N MET A 204 -41.48 -9.62 7.58
CA MET A 204 -42.16 -8.36 7.31
C MET A 204 -43.22 -8.50 6.23
N ALA A 205 -42.99 -9.28 5.18
CA ALA A 205 -43.93 -9.47 4.08
C ALA A 205 -45.17 -10.27 4.51
N GLU A 206 -44.95 -11.42 5.14
CA GLU A 206 -46.00 -12.45 5.33
C GLU A 206 -46.57 -12.49 6.75
N VAL A 207 -45.76 -12.24 7.78
CA VAL A 207 -46.13 -12.52 9.17
C VAL A 207 -46.47 -11.24 9.96
N SER A 208 -45.83 -10.12 9.61
CA SER A 208 -45.91 -8.91 10.44
C SER A 208 -47.29 -8.25 10.45
N LYS A 209 -47.79 -7.94 11.66
CA LYS A 209 -49.00 -7.14 11.86
C LYS A 209 -48.79 -5.70 11.36
N ALA A 210 -49.83 -5.10 10.79
CA ALA A 210 -49.76 -3.79 10.14
C ALA A 210 -49.11 -2.68 10.99
N ARG A 211 -49.39 -2.62 12.30
CA ARG A 211 -48.79 -1.62 13.20
C ARG A 211 -47.27 -1.75 13.32
N PHE A 212 -46.77 -2.99 13.40
CA PHE A 212 -45.34 -3.26 13.55
C PHE A 212 -44.59 -2.99 12.24
N ARG A 213 -45.19 -3.38 11.11
CA ARG A 213 -44.69 -3.07 9.77
C ARG A 213 -44.55 -1.57 9.51
N ASN A 214 -45.57 -0.79 9.88
CA ASN A 214 -45.60 0.66 9.69
C ASN A 214 -44.54 1.40 10.54
N PHE A 215 -44.06 0.80 11.62
CA PHE A 215 -42.96 1.33 12.41
C PHE A 215 -41.59 0.88 11.88
N LEU A 216 -41.41 -0.42 11.63
CA LEU A 216 -40.11 -0.96 11.19
C LEU A 216 -39.68 -0.46 9.82
N LYS A 217 -40.61 -0.29 8.88
CA LYS A 217 -40.26 0.09 7.51
C LYS A 217 -39.54 1.45 7.45
N PRO A 218 -40.06 2.54 8.04
CA PRO A 218 -39.32 3.80 8.14
C PRO A 218 -37.97 3.69 8.87
N VAL A 219 -37.88 2.85 9.91
CA VAL A 219 -36.61 2.65 10.65
C VAL A 219 -35.56 2.00 9.75
N ILE A 220 -35.93 0.96 9.00
CA ILE A 220 -35.02 0.28 8.06
C ILE A 220 -34.60 1.24 6.94
N GLU A 221 -35.53 2.01 6.39
CA GLU A 221 -35.23 3.02 5.36
C GLU A 221 -34.28 4.11 5.90
N LEU A 222 -34.46 4.54 7.15
CA LEU A 222 -33.57 5.48 7.81
C LEU A 222 -32.17 4.89 8.01
N LEU A 223 -32.07 3.65 8.50
CA LEU A 223 -30.80 2.95 8.68
C LEU A 223 -30.07 2.71 7.35
N ALA A 224 -30.81 2.39 6.29
CA ALA A 224 -30.27 2.26 4.94
C ALA A 224 -29.80 3.59 4.35
N GLY A 225 -30.38 4.71 4.80
CA GLY A 225 -29.97 6.06 4.43
C GLY A 225 -28.68 6.55 5.10
N ILE A 226 -28.17 5.84 6.12
CA ILE A 226 -26.91 6.20 6.77
C ILE A 226 -25.74 5.93 5.81
N PRO A 227 -24.82 6.90 5.59
CA PRO A 227 -23.67 6.70 4.72
C PRO A 227 -22.78 5.55 5.19
N SER A 228 -22.31 4.72 4.27
CA SER A 228 -21.47 3.55 4.58
C SER A 228 -20.20 3.90 5.35
N VAL A 229 -19.61 5.08 5.10
CA VAL A 229 -18.43 5.58 5.82
C VAL A 229 -18.68 5.72 7.33
N VAL A 230 -19.91 6.05 7.74
CA VAL A 230 -20.26 6.17 9.16
C VAL A 230 -20.25 4.79 9.82
N TYR A 231 -20.80 3.77 9.16
CA TYR A 231 -20.74 2.39 9.65
C TYR A 231 -19.30 1.87 9.72
N GLY A 232 -18.48 2.17 8.71
CA GLY A 232 -17.05 1.81 8.70
C GLY A 232 -16.30 2.45 9.87
N PHE A 233 -16.52 3.74 10.10
CA PHE A 233 -15.90 4.48 11.21
C PHE A 233 -16.38 3.98 12.58
N PHE A 234 -17.68 3.69 12.73
CA PHE A 234 -18.21 3.06 13.94
C PHE A 234 -17.57 1.67 14.18
N GLY A 235 -17.43 0.88 13.12
CA GLY A 235 -16.72 -0.40 13.17
C GLY A 235 -15.29 -0.24 13.70
N LEU A 236 -14.56 0.73 13.17
CA LEU A 236 -13.18 1.02 13.58
C LEU A 236 -13.05 1.49 15.03
N ILE A 237 -13.96 2.34 15.51
CA ILE A 237 -13.85 2.93 16.86
C ILE A 237 -14.45 2.03 17.94
N VAL A 238 -15.49 1.27 17.62
CA VAL A 238 -16.25 0.51 18.62
C VAL A 238 -16.01 -0.99 18.47
N VAL A 239 -16.21 -1.53 17.26
CA VAL A 239 -16.16 -2.99 17.03
C VAL A 239 -14.74 -3.52 17.09
N VAL A 240 -13.78 -2.83 16.45
CA VAL A 240 -12.36 -3.23 16.44
C VAL A 240 -11.77 -3.31 17.86
N PRO A 241 -11.86 -2.27 18.72
CA PRO A 241 -11.35 -2.37 20.09
C PRO A 241 -12.10 -3.39 20.94
N MET A 242 -13.39 -3.62 20.67
CA MET A 242 -14.17 -4.66 21.35
C MET A 242 -13.64 -6.05 21.01
N ILE A 243 -13.41 -6.36 19.73
CA ILE A 243 -12.82 -7.63 19.27
C ILE A 243 -11.44 -7.82 19.88
N GLN A 244 -10.59 -6.79 19.81
CA GLN A 244 -9.24 -6.82 20.37
C GLN A 244 -9.26 -7.23 21.85
N LYS A 245 -10.14 -6.62 22.65
CA LYS A 245 -10.27 -6.91 24.09
C LYS A 245 -10.88 -8.27 24.37
N LEU A 246 -11.90 -8.67 23.60
CA LEU A 246 -12.63 -9.91 23.81
C LEU A 246 -11.75 -11.15 23.55
N PHE A 247 -10.87 -11.07 22.55
CA PHE A 247 -10.01 -12.18 22.12
C PHE A 247 -8.54 -12.03 22.55
N GLY A 248 -8.17 -10.93 23.22
CA GLY A 248 -6.79 -10.68 23.66
C GLY A 248 -5.80 -10.52 22.51
N LEU A 249 -6.23 -9.92 21.40
CA LEU A 249 -5.44 -9.80 20.18
C LEU A 249 -4.53 -8.56 20.21
N PRO A 250 -3.39 -8.58 19.48
CA PRO A 250 -2.56 -7.39 19.29
C PRO A 250 -3.30 -6.26 18.58
N VAL A 251 -4.16 -6.61 17.61
CA VAL A 251 -5.01 -5.69 16.83
C VAL A 251 -6.39 -6.32 16.61
N GLY A 252 -7.44 -5.49 16.54
CA GLY A 252 -8.82 -5.95 16.31
C GLY A 252 -9.28 -5.87 14.85
N GLU A 253 -8.43 -5.35 13.96
CA GLU A 253 -8.71 -5.15 12.53
C GLU A 253 -8.46 -6.45 11.75
N THR A 254 -9.11 -7.52 12.17
CA THR A 254 -8.84 -8.85 11.65
C THR A 254 -10.12 -9.60 11.29
N ALA A 255 -10.00 -10.48 10.31
CA ALA A 255 -11.03 -11.47 10.04
C ALA A 255 -10.95 -12.67 11.00
N LEU A 256 -9.83 -12.81 11.74
CA LEU A 256 -9.61 -13.63 12.96
C LEU A 256 -8.40 -13.14 13.75
#